data_AF-A0A2D6FRE4-F1
#
_entry.id   AF-A0A2D6FRE4-F1
#
_cell.length_a   1.000
_cell.length_b   1.000
_cell.length_c   1.000
_cell.angle_alpha   90.00
_cell.angle_beta   90.00
_cell.angle_gamma   90.00
#
_symmetry.space_group_name_H-M   'P 1'
#
loop_
_entity.id
_entity.type
_entity.pdbx_description
1 polymer ?
#
loop_
_entity_poly.entity_id
_entity_poly.type
_entity_poly.pdbx_seq_one_letter_code
_entity_poly.pdbx_strand_id
1 'polypeptide(L)' 'MNLGGSELIIILIIVLVLFGGAKLPKLARSLGQAQKEFKEGVNDDSDPSDEPSDN' A
#
# COMPACT_ATOMS: atom_id res chain seq x y z
N MET A 1 16.31 20.15 17.17
CA MET A 1 15.14 19.45 17.76
C MET A 1 14.78 18.34 16.80
N ASN A 2 15.27 17.12 17.03
CA ASN A 2 14.96 15.98 16.17
C ASN A 2 13.63 15.41 16.63
N LEU A 3 12.72 15.09 15.71
CA LEU A 3 11.57 14.25 16.03
C LEU A 3 12.11 12.92 16.54
N GLY A 4 12.12 12.76 17.86
CA GLY A 4 12.53 11.51 18.48
C GLY A 4 11.46 10.44 18.33
N GLY A 5 11.79 9.20 18.68
CA GLY A 5 10.81 8.11 18.73
C GLY A 5 9.61 8.45 19.63
N SER A 6 9.81 9.28 20.66
CA SER A 6 8.76 9.77 21.55
C SER A 6 7.74 10.69 20.86
N GLU A 7 8.17 11.67 20.04
CA GLU A 7 7.21 12.50 19.28
C GLU A 7 6.42 11.66 18.28
N LEU A 8 7.07 10.71 17.59
CA LEU A 8 6.37 9.83 16.66
C LEU A 8 5.32 8.96 17.35
N ILE A 9 5.58 8.46 18.56
CA ILE A 9 4.59 7.70 19.33
C ILE A 9 3.35 8.54 19.65
N ILE A 10 3.54 9.82 20.02
CA ILE A 10 2.44 10.73 20.35
C ILE A 10 1.60 11.01 19.11
N ILE A 11 2.24 11.29 17.98
CA ILE A 11 1.55 11.51 16.70
C ILE A 11 0.76 10.26 16.31
N LEU A 12 1.35 9.07 16.45
CA LEU A 12 0.69 7.80 16.16
C LEU A 12 -0.56 7.60 17.03
N ILE A 13 -0.48 7.92 18.33
CA ILE A 13 -1.63 7.85 19.24
C ILE A 13 -2.73 8.81 18.80
N ILE A 14 -2.40 10.06 18.46
CA ILE A 14 -3.39 11.04 17.98
C ILE A 14 -4.09 10.53 16.72
N VAL A 15 -3.32 10.02 15.75
CA VAL A 15 -3.87 9.43 14.52
C VAL A 15 -4.78 8.24 14.84
N LEU A 16 -4.37 7.35 15.75
CA LEU A 16 -5.19 6.21 16.18
C LEU A 16 -6.48 6.62 16.87
N VAL A 17 -6.50 7.73 17.63
CA VAL A 17 -7.72 8.24 18.26
C VAL A 17 -8.67 8.85 17.23
N LEU A 18 -8.15 9.63 16.28
CA LEU A 18 -8.95 10.29 15.24
C LEU A 18 -9.56 9.29 14.24
N PHE A 19 -8.75 8.33 13.79
CA PHE A 19 -9.17 7.36 12.78
C PHE A 19 -9.71 6.06 13.40
N GLY A 20 -9.33 5.73 14.63
CA GLY A 20 -9.59 4.43 15.25
C GLY A 20 -8.60 3.36 14.79
N GLY A 21 -8.15 2.51 15.73
CA GLY A 21 -7.15 1.46 15.44
C GLY A 21 -7.56 0.47 14.36
N ALA A 22 -8.85 0.30 14.09
CA ALA A 22 -9.36 -0.57 13.03
C ALA A 22 -9.31 0.05 11.62
N LYS A 23 -9.24 1.39 11.49
CA LYS A 23 -9.27 2.04 10.16
C LYS A 23 -7.90 2.08 9.49
N LEU A 24 -6.82 2.26 10.26
CA LEU A 24 -5.45 2.18 9.74
C LEU A 24 -5.16 0.88 8.95
N PRO A 25 -5.39 -0.33 9.51
CA PRO A 25 -5.14 -1.58 8.79
C PRO A 25 -6.08 -1.77 7.61
N LYS A 26 -7.32 -1.25 7.67
CA LYS A 26 -8.25 -1.30 6.54
C LYS A 26 -7.76 -0.46 5.37
N LEU A 27 -7.29 0.77 5.64
CA LEU A 27 -6.71 1.66 4.63
C LEU A 27 -5.41 1.10 4.04
N ALA A 28 -4.55 0.52 4.88
CA ALA A 28 -3.32 -0.14 4.41
C ALA A 28 -3.62 -1.33 3.48
N ARG A 29 -4.62 -2.16 3.83
CA ARG A 29 -5.06 -3.27 2.98
C ARG A 29 -5.64 -2.79 1.65
N SER A 30 -6.52 -1.79 1.65
CA SER A 30 -7.08 -1.26 0.41
C SER A 30 -6.03 -0.60 -0.48
N LEU A 31 -5.07 0.12 0.11
CA LEU A 31 -3.97 0.73 -0.65
C LEU A 31 -3.02 -0.33 -1.20
N GLY A 32 -2.71 -1.38 -0.42
CA GLY A 32 -1.89 -2.49 -0.88
C GLY A 32 -2.53 -3.27 -2.02
N GLN A 33 -3.84 -3.50 -1.94
CA GLN A 33 -4.60 -4.13 -3.03
C GLN A 33 -4.61 -3.26 -4.29
N ALA A 34 -4.88 -1.96 -4.16
CA ALA A 34 -4.84 -1.03 -5.28
C ALA A 34 -3.45 -0.95 -5.93
N GLN A 35 -2.37 -0.95 -5.12
CA GLN A 35 -1.01 -0.95 -5.64
C GLN A 35 -0.67 -2.26 -6.37
N LYS A 36 -1.15 -3.41 -5.86
CA LYS A 36 -0.99 -4.72 -6.50
C LYS A 36 -1.68 -4.74 -7.86
N GLU A 37 -2.96 -4.38 -7.92
CA GLU A 37 -3.74 -4.34 -9.16
C GLU A 37 -3.14 -3.35 -10.17
N PHE A 38 -2.68 -2.19 -9.70
CA PHE A 38 -1.97 -1.21 -10.54
C PHE A 38 -0.68 -1.79 -11.13
N LYS A 39 0.09 -2.53 -10.33
CA LYS A 39 1.35 -3.15 -10.78
C LYS A 39 1.11 -4.29 -11.77
N GLU A 40 0.08 -5.10 -11.54
CA GLU A 40 -0.34 -6.17 -12.45
C GLU A 40 -0.78 -5.59 -13.80
N GLY A 41 -1.67 -4.60 -13.82
CA GLY A 41 -2.13 -3.97 -15.06
C GLY A 41 -1.01 -3.30 -15.87
N VAL A 42 -0.06 -2.64 -15.20
CA VAL A 42 1.09 -2.03 -15.90
C VAL A 42 2.06 -3.09 -16.45
N ASN A 43 2.21 -4.24 -15.79
CA ASN A 43 3.09 -5.30 -16.26
C ASN A 43 2.47 -6.10 -17.42
N ASP A 44 1.14 -6.32 -17.42
CA ASP A 44 0.42 -6.99 -18.52
C ASP A 44 0.57 -6.21 -19.84
N ASP A 45 0.53 -4.88 -19.79
CA ASP A 45 0.76 -4.02 -20.96
C ASP A 45 2.23 -3.99 -21.43
N SER A 46 3.16 -4.48 -20.59
CA SER A 46 4.62 -4.39 -20.82
C SER A 46 5.27 -5.72 -21.20
N ASP A 47 4.52 -6.83 -21.26
CA ASP A 47 5.05 -8.13 -21.63
C ASP A 47 4.76 -8.46 -23.10
N PRO A 48 5.73 -8.34 -24.03
CA PRO A 48 5.57 -8.74 -25.42
C PRO A 48 5.66 -10.26 -25.63
N SER A 49 5.58 -11.08 -24.58
CA SER A 49 5.83 -12.54 -24.63
C SER A 49 4.62 -13.42 -24.96
N ASP A 50 3.47 -12.85 -25.35
CA ASP A 50 2.37 -13.63 -25.94
C ASP A 50 2.69 -13.98 -27.41
N GLU A 51 3.73 -14.77 -27.64
CA GLU A 51 3.92 -15.52 -28.89
C GLU A 51 3.29 -16.90 -28.68
N PRO A 52 2.16 -17.23 -29.35
CA PRO A 52 1.60 -18.57 -29.28
C PRO A 52 2.57 -19.51 -30.02
N SER A 53 3.33 -20.28 -29.23
CA SER A 53 4.09 -21.43 -29.71
C SER A 53 3.11 -22.56 -30.03
N ASP A 54 2.57 -22.55 -31.25
CA ASP A 54 1.79 -23.66 -31.79
C ASP A 54 2.68 -24.50 -32.72
N ASN A 55 2.69 -25.81 -32.46
CA ASN A 55 3.61 -26.80 -33.06
C ASN A 55 3.05 -27.40 -34.35
#